data_AF-A0A2W7QST4-F1
#
_entry.id   AF-A0A2W7QST4-F1
#
_cell.length_a   1.000
_cell.length_b   1.000
_cell.length_c   1.000
_cell.angle_alpha   90.00
_cell.angle_beta   90.00
_cell.angle_gamma   90.00
#
_symmetry.space_group_name_H-M   'P 1'
#
loop_
_entity.id
_entity.type
_entity.pdbx_description
1 polymer ?
#
loop_
_entity_poly.entity_id
_entity_poly.type
_entity_poly.pdbx_seq_one_letter_code
_entity_poly.pdbx_strand_id
1 'polypeptide(L)'
;MNAVVLPVLLILWLAAIATFICFLSIEDVNNGKADSIFKTPIYGSLILFVAIIGTAIHYIKMYKTIAIDSKGIKISNFFYKKSLAWNEIDEIELIGKSQVANSPVDATILILKNGRKIDLIASRYENMPAIRKTLQQIIECIESNDQILLSPLKATSKVDTADAIHLSKMTKYSGNHILSFNGFLLYGWIIFSVFIVFTYPNSGGIIIGLVIMFGVLYGSLGLQLHYFYMDQNHLIIKNHVWPWVNDKYRIEDIKQVTIEAPYKKSTSLRVITNGFISKLYSGGSLKFSMWKKFLKDIQNFNIDAKNEAGF
;
A
#
# COMPACT_ATOMS: atom_id res chain seq x y z
N MET A 1 1.10 4.96 2.64
CA MET A 1 0.22 5.12 3.82
C MET A 1 0.64 4.08 4.84
N ASN A 2 0.95 4.49 6.06
CA ASN A 2 1.44 3.58 7.10
C ASN A 2 0.40 2.49 7.38
N ALA A 3 0.85 1.24 7.40
CA ALA A 3 -0.01 0.07 7.59
C ALA A 3 -0.82 0.15 8.89
N VAL A 4 -0.31 0.85 9.90
CA VAL A 4 -0.96 1.04 11.21
C VAL A 4 -1.97 2.20 11.21
N VAL A 5 -1.72 3.26 10.43
CA VAL A 5 -2.54 4.49 10.50
C VAL A 5 -3.95 4.25 10.01
N LEU A 6 -4.13 3.54 8.88
CA LEU A 6 -5.47 3.29 8.33
C LEU A 6 -6.36 2.45 9.28
N PRO A 7 -5.89 1.32 9.85
CA PRO A 7 -6.60 0.59 10.89
C PRO A 7 -7.01 1.45 12.09
N VAL A 8 -6.07 2.27 12.59
CA VAL A 8 -6.33 3.14 13.74
C VAL A 8 -7.39 4.19 13.41
N LEU A 9 -7.30 4.84 12.24
CA LEU A 9 -8.30 5.79 11.78
C LEU A 9 -9.67 5.14 11.61
N LEU A 10 -9.74 3.93 11.07
CA LEU A 10 -10.99 3.18 10.95
C LEU A 10 -11.60 2.88 12.32
N ILE A 11 -10.80 2.41 13.28
CA ILE A 11 -11.24 2.15 14.65
C ILE A 11 -11.76 3.43 15.31
N LEU A 12 -11.02 4.54 15.19
CA LEU A 12 -11.43 5.84 15.75
C LEU A 12 -12.74 6.34 15.11
N TRP A 13 -12.89 6.18 13.80
CA TRP A 13 -14.08 6.59 13.08
C TRP A 13 -15.31 5.77 13.49
N LEU A 14 -15.16 4.44 13.59
CA LEU A 14 -16.22 3.56 14.08
C LEU A 14 -16.58 3.88 15.54
N ALA A 15 -15.59 4.18 16.38
CA ALA A 15 -15.80 4.56 17.77
C ALA A 15 -16.55 5.88 17.89
N ALA A 16 -16.24 6.87 17.04
CA ALA A 16 -16.95 8.14 16.98
C ALA A 16 -18.42 7.93 16.61
N ILE A 17 -18.71 7.12 15.58
CA ILE A 17 -20.09 6.78 15.19
C ILE A 17 -20.81 6.05 16.31
N ALA A 18 -20.19 5.04 16.92
CA ALA A 18 -20.79 4.27 18.01
C ALA A 18 -21.14 5.17 19.21
N THR A 19 -20.24 6.08 19.55
CA THR A 19 -20.44 7.05 20.64
C THR A 19 -21.54 8.05 20.28
N PHE A 20 -21.58 8.53 19.04
CA PHE A 20 -22.62 9.45 18.57
C PHE A 20 -24.02 8.81 18.60
N ILE A 21 -24.15 7.56 18.13
CA ILE A 21 -25.42 6.82 18.22
C ILE A 21 -25.84 6.63 19.68
N CYS A 22 -24.89 6.31 20.57
CA CYS A 22 -25.16 6.15 22.00
C CYS A 22 -25.65 7.47 22.62
N PHE A 23 -25.01 8.58 22.26
CA PHE A 23 -25.42 9.92 22.69
C PHE A 23 -26.85 10.26 22.23
N LEU A 24 -27.16 10.07 20.93
CA LEU A 24 -28.51 10.30 20.39
C LEU A 24 -29.57 9.42 21.10
N SER A 25 -29.24 8.16 21.36
CA SER A 25 -30.09 7.25 22.12
C SER A 25 -30.39 7.75 23.53
N ILE A 26 -29.38 8.27 24.24
CA ILE A 26 -29.56 8.86 25.58
C ILE A 26 -30.39 10.14 25.49
N GLU A 27 -30.13 10.99 24.50
CA GLU A 27 -30.86 12.23 24.27
C GLU A 27 -32.35 11.99 23.96
N ASP A 28 -32.69 10.98 23.17
CA ASP A 28 -34.08 10.63 22.86
C ASP A 28 -34.86 10.18 24.10
N VAL A 29 -34.21 9.43 25.01
CA VAL A 29 -34.83 9.05 26.29
C VAL A 29 -34.98 10.28 27.20
N ASN A 30 -33.94 11.10 27.32
CA ASN A 30 -33.97 12.29 28.17
C ASN A 30 -35.02 13.32 27.72
N ASN A 31 -35.24 13.44 26.41
CA ASN A 31 -36.25 14.32 25.84
C ASN A 31 -37.66 13.70 25.79
N GLY A 32 -37.85 12.49 26.33
CA GLY A 32 -39.13 11.79 26.35
C GLY A 32 -39.64 11.32 24.98
N LYS A 33 -38.79 11.31 23.95
CA LYS A 33 -39.15 10.76 22.63
C LYS A 33 -39.23 9.23 22.65
N ALA A 34 -38.56 8.59 23.60
CA ALA A 34 -38.60 7.15 23.82
C ALA A 34 -38.72 6.81 25.32
N ASP A 35 -39.66 5.92 25.66
CA ASP A 35 -39.89 5.54 27.07
C ASP A 35 -38.77 4.68 27.68
N SER A 36 -37.87 4.15 26.84
CA SER A 36 -36.78 3.28 27.27
C SER A 36 -35.63 3.33 26.27
N ILE A 37 -34.40 3.22 26.77
CA ILE A 37 -33.19 3.15 25.93
C ILE A 37 -33.25 1.97 24.95
N PHE A 38 -33.94 0.88 25.29
CA PHE A 38 -34.10 -0.28 24.41
C PHE A 38 -35.02 -0.04 23.20
N LYS A 39 -35.80 1.05 23.19
CA LYS A 39 -36.59 1.50 22.04
C LYS A 39 -35.82 2.46 21.11
N THR A 40 -34.56 2.74 21.40
CA THR A 40 -33.68 3.64 20.64
C THR A 40 -32.66 2.84 19.81
N PRO A 41 -31.85 3.45 18.91
CA PRO A 41 -30.85 2.73 18.12
C PRO A 41 -29.61 2.24 18.91
N ILE A 42 -29.69 2.09 20.25
CA ILE A 42 -28.56 1.74 21.13
C ILE A 42 -27.90 0.41 20.77
N TYR A 43 -28.66 -0.55 20.23
CA TYR A 43 -28.12 -1.82 19.74
C TYR A 43 -27.11 -1.62 18.59
N GLY A 44 -27.26 -0.55 17.80
CA GLY A 44 -26.30 -0.16 16.77
C GLY A 44 -24.92 0.14 17.38
N SER A 45 -24.87 0.87 18.50
CA SER A 45 -23.62 1.11 19.23
C SER A 45 -23.00 -0.18 19.75
N LEU A 46 -23.80 -1.10 20.31
CA LEU A 46 -23.29 -2.39 20.81
C LEU A 46 -22.66 -3.22 19.68
N ILE A 47 -23.33 -3.34 18.54
CA ILE A 47 -22.81 -4.04 17.36
C ILE A 47 -21.50 -3.39 16.88
N LEU A 48 -21.44 -2.06 16.83
CA LEU A 48 -20.23 -1.34 16.44
C LEU A 48 -19.08 -1.58 17.43
N PHE A 49 -19.32 -1.62 18.74
CA PHE A 49 -18.28 -1.96 19.71
C PHE A 49 -17.74 -3.37 19.53
N VAL A 50 -18.59 -4.37 19.27
CA VAL A 50 -18.15 -5.73 18.93
C VAL A 50 -17.29 -5.72 17.66
N ALA A 51 -17.69 -4.96 16.64
CA ALA A 51 -16.91 -4.82 15.41
C ALA A 51 -15.55 -4.13 15.65
N ILE A 52 -15.49 -3.11 16.50
CA ILE A 52 -14.26 -2.41 16.90
C ILE A 52 -13.30 -3.38 17.60
N ILE A 53 -13.80 -4.15 18.58
CA ILE A 53 -12.97 -5.14 19.30
C ILE A 53 -12.48 -6.22 18.33
N GLY A 54 -13.37 -6.76 17.48
CA GLY A 54 -13.03 -7.76 16.49
C GLY A 54 -11.97 -7.28 15.49
N THR A 55 -12.10 -6.07 14.97
CA THR A 55 -11.12 -5.46 14.07
C THR A 55 -9.78 -5.19 14.76
N ALA A 56 -9.78 -4.69 16.00
CA ALA A 56 -8.56 -4.50 16.78
C ALA A 56 -7.80 -5.84 16.99
N ILE A 57 -8.50 -6.89 17.42
CA ILE A 57 -7.91 -8.23 17.59
C ILE A 57 -7.37 -8.77 16.25
N HIS A 58 -8.12 -8.58 15.15
CA HIS A 58 -7.69 -8.99 13.82
C HIS A 58 -6.36 -8.32 13.43
N TYR A 59 -6.25 -7.00 13.61
CA TYR A 59 -5.02 -6.27 13.29
C TYR A 59 -3.84 -6.66 14.18
N ILE A 60 -4.06 -6.86 15.49
CA ILE A 60 -3.00 -7.33 16.41
C ILE A 60 -2.46 -8.70 15.98
N LYS A 61 -3.32 -9.60 15.48
CA LYS A 61 -2.89 -10.90 14.96
C LYS A 61 -2.13 -10.79 13.63
N MET A 62 -2.49 -9.81 12.80
CA MET A 62 -1.95 -9.62 11.45
C MET A 62 -0.53 -9.03 11.46
N TYR A 63 -0.24 -8.11 12.39
CA TYR A 63 1.06 -7.49 12.56
C TYR A 63 1.95 -8.33 13.47
N LYS A 64 3.06 -8.82 12.92
CA LYS A 64 4.05 -9.60 13.65
C LYS A 64 5.33 -8.77 13.78
N THR A 65 6.04 -8.93 14.87
CA THR A 65 7.39 -8.44 15.08
C THR A 65 8.38 -9.50 14.64
N ILE A 66 9.39 -9.10 13.87
CA ILE A 66 10.47 -9.97 13.40
C ILE A 66 11.76 -9.52 14.08
N ALA A 67 12.47 -10.46 14.70
CA ALA A 67 13.83 -10.27 15.17
C ALA A 67 14.73 -11.30 14.46
N ILE A 68 15.85 -10.83 13.92
CA ILE A 68 16.81 -11.64 13.19
C ILE A 68 18.12 -11.60 13.97
N ASP A 69 18.67 -12.77 14.28
CA ASP A 69 19.93 -12.93 14.99
C ASP A 69 20.80 -14.01 14.33
N SER A 70 22.02 -14.22 14.85
CA SER A 70 22.94 -15.22 14.30
C SER A 70 22.46 -16.66 14.44
N LYS A 71 21.44 -16.93 15.27
CA LYS A 71 20.88 -18.27 15.48
C LYS A 71 19.66 -18.52 14.59
N GLY A 72 18.92 -17.48 14.23
CA GLY A 72 17.74 -17.62 13.40
C GLY A 72 16.82 -16.39 13.32
N ILE A 73 15.56 -16.66 12.99
CA ILE A 73 14.48 -15.67 12.90
C ILE A 73 13.44 -15.95 13.99
N LYS A 74 13.15 -14.94 14.79
CA LYS A 74 12.04 -14.94 15.76
C LYS A 74 10.90 -14.12 15.20
N ILE A 75 9.75 -14.75 15.06
CA ILE A 75 8.50 -14.12 14.62
C ILE A 75 7.53 -14.17 15.79
N SER A 76 7.07 -13.01 16.23
CA SER A 76 6.16 -12.91 17.38
C SER A 76 5.05 -11.89 17.17
N ASN A 77 3.95 -12.02 17.88
CA ASN A 77 2.98 -10.97 18.11
C ASN A 77 2.51 -11.08 19.57
N PHE A 78 1.47 -10.33 19.95
CA PHE A 78 0.96 -10.34 21.32
C PHE A 78 0.49 -11.73 21.81
N PHE A 79 0.04 -12.60 20.90
CA PHE A 79 -0.57 -13.89 21.23
C PHE A 79 0.29 -15.12 20.84
N TYR A 80 1.37 -14.91 20.08
CA TYR A 80 2.10 -15.99 19.41
C TYR A 80 3.59 -15.69 19.36
N LYS A 81 4.43 -16.69 19.62
CA LYS A 81 5.89 -16.62 19.47
C LYS A 81 6.39 -17.87 18.75
N LYS A 82 7.19 -17.67 17.70
CA LYS A 82 7.86 -18.73 16.94
C LYS A 82 9.32 -18.34 16.74
N SER A 83 10.22 -19.29 16.94
CA SER A 83 11.63 -19.16 16.56
C SER A 83 11.92 -20.19 15.48
N LEU A 84 12.71 -19.81 14.48
CA LEU A 84 13.15 -20.66 13.39
C LEU A 84 14.66 -20.57 13.34
N ALA A 85 15.35 -21.69 13.43
CA ALA A 85 16.80 -21.71 13.28
C ALA A 85 17.19 -21.67 11.79
N TRP A 86 18.36 -21.12 11.47
CA TRP A 86 18.82 -21.03 10.07
C TRP A 86 18.88 -22.38 9.37
N ASN A 87 19.24 -23.44 10.11
CA ASN A 87 19.31 -24.80 9.58
C ASN A 87 17.94 -25.43 9.24
N GLU A 88 16.82 -24.84 9.69
CA GLU A 88 15.45 -25.26 9.34
C GLU A 88 14.96 -24.62 8.04
N ILE A 89 15.60 -23.53 7.61
CA ILE A 89 15.29 -22.80 6.39
C ILE A 89 16.06 -23.46 5.24
N ASP A 90 15.34 -23.72 4.16
CA ASP A 90 15.88 -24.32 2.93
C ASP A 90 16.23 -23.22 1.93
N GLU A 91 15.28 -22.31 1.68
CA GLU A 91 15.43 -21.22 0.72
C GLU A 91 14.79 -19.92 1.24
N ILE A 92 15.37 -18.79 0.86
CA ILE A 92 14.85 -17.45 1.17
C ILE A 92 14.65 -16.68 -0.14
N GLU A 93 13.38 -16.51 -0.53
CA GLU A 93 13.01 -15.67 -1.67
C GLU A 93 12.84 -14.22 -1.18
N LEU A 94 13.84 -13.38 -1.41
CA LEU A 94 13.84 -11.99 -0.94
C LEU A 94 12.73 -11.15 -1.58
N ILE A 95 12.43 -11.40 -2.86
CA ILE A 95 11.40 -10.69 -3.62
C ILE A 95 10.48 -11.75 -4.24
N GLY A 96 9.35 -12.00 -3.58
CA GLY A 96 8.33 -12.93 -4.03
C GLY A 96 6.92 -12.37 -3.91
N LYS A 97 5.93 -13.21 -4.22
CA LYS A 97 4.50 -12.87 -4.13
C LYS A 97 3.78 -13.84 -3.20
N SER A 98 3.13 -13.28 -2.18
CA SER A 98 2.22 -14.02 -1.30
C SER A 98 0.78 -13.68 -1.64
N GLN A 99 -0.11 -14.66 -1.54
CA GLN A 99 -1.54 -14.45 -1.70
C GLN A 99 -2.14 -13.93 -0.40
N VAL A 100 -2.61 -12.69 -0.39
CA VAL A 100 -3.35 -12.10 0.73
C VAL A 100 -4.79 -11.87 0.29
N ALA A 101 -5.70 -12.68 0.84
CA ALA A 101 -7.06 -12.80 0.34
C ALA A 101 -7.04 -13.14 -1.17
N ASN A 102 -7.53 -12.23 -2.02
CA ASN A 102 -7.64 -12.44 -3.47
C ASN A 102 -6.62 -11.62 -4.28
N SER A 103 -5.55 -11.11 -3.65
CA SER A 103 -4.54 -10.32 -4.35
C SER A 103 -3.14 -10.86 -4.07
N PRO A 104 -2.30 -11.05 -5.10
CA PRO A 104 -0.88 -11.20 -4.90
C PRO A 104 -0.31 -9.89 -4.34
N VAL A 105 0.55 -10.00 -3.33
CA VAL A 105 1.25 -8.87 -2.72
C VAL A 105 2.73 -9.18 -2.56
N ASP A 106 3.56 -8.14 -2.68
CA ASP A 106 5.00 -8.23 -2.44
C ASP A 106 5.30 -8.79 -1.05
N ALA A 107 6.11 -9.83 -1.01
CA ALA A 107 6.48 -10.54 0.21
C ALA A 107 7.91 -11.07 0.11
N THR A 108 8.51 -11.34 1.27
CA THR A 108 9.69 -12.20 1.39
C THR A 108 9.23 -13.55 1.88
N ILE A 109 9.60 -14.63 1.19
CA ILE A 109 9.10 -15.98 1.46
C ILE A 109 10.24 -16.81 2.02
N LEU A 110 10.03 -17.39 3.20
CA LEU A 110 10.94 -18.35 3.81
C LEU A 110 10.38 -19.75 3.55
N ILE A 111 11.12 -20.57 2.82
CA ILE A 111 10.77 -21.96 2.54
C ILE A 111 11.54 -22.81 3.55
N LEU A 112 10.83 -23.57 4.38
CA LEU A 112 11.42 -24.47 5.36
C LEU A 112 11.72 -25.83 4.73
N LYS A 113 12.66 -26.58 5.30
CA LYS A 113 13.03 -27.94 4.85
C LYS A 113 11.89 -28.96 4.87
N ASN A 114 10.83 -28.68 5.62
CA ASN A 114 9.60 -29.48 5.62
C ASN A 114 8.57 -29.04 4.56
N GLY A 115 8.96 -28.17 3.62
CA GLY A 115 8.13 -27.61 2.56
C GLY A 115 7.16 -26.50 3.00
N ARG A 116 7.09 -26.16 4.30
CA ARG A 116 6.19 -25.09 4.77
C ARG A 116 6.75 -23.73 4.38
N LYS A 117 5.88 -22.85 3.91
CA LYS A 117 6.21 -21.46 3.55
C LYS A 117 5.79 -20.49 4.65
N ILE A 118 6.64 -19.48 4.90
CA ILE A 118 6.36 -18.39 5.81
C ILE A 118 6.51 -17.08 5.06
N ASP A 119 5.38 -16.37 4.92
CA ASP A 119 5.30 -15.17 4.12
C ASP A 119 5.43 -13.92 5.00
N LEU A 120 6.43 -13.11 4.70
CA LEU A 120 6.68 -11.81 5.30
C LEU A 120 6.20 -10.73 4.32
N ILE A 121 4.95 -10.30 4.47
CA ILE A 121 4.30 -9.36 3.55
C ILE A 121 4.91 -7.96 3.70
N ALA A 122 5.50 -7.44 2.63
CA ALA A 122 6.30 -6.20 2.62
C ALA A 122 5.52 -5.00 3.13
N SER A 123 4.24 -4.86 2.75
CA SER A 123 3.40 -3.74 3.15
C SER A 123 3.11 -3.66 4.66
N ARG A 124 3.39 -4.73 5.43
CA ARG A 124 3.21 -4.74 6.89
C ARG A 124 4.43 -4.24 7.66
N TYR A 125 5.58 -4.08 7.02
CA TYR A 125 6.84 -3.71 7.65
C TYR A 125 7.46 -2.50 6.95
N GLU A 126 7.47 -1.35 7.62
CA GLU A 126 8.09 -0.13 7.08
C GLU A 126 9.60 -0.32 6.84
N ASN A 127 10.25 -1.10 7.72
CA ASN A 127 11.66 -1.48 7.62
C ASN A 127 11.90 -2.74 6.78
N MET A 128 10.97 -3.16 5.91
CA MET A 128 11.18 -4.32 5.02
C MET A 128 12.49 -4.24 4.20
N PRO A 129 12.92 -3.07 3.69
CA PRO A 129 14.21 -2.95 3.01
C PRO A 129 15.39 -3.39 3.89
N ALA A 130 15.38 -3.01 5.17
CA ALA A 130 16.40 -3.43 6.13
C ALA A 130 16.33 -4.93 6.39
N ILE A 131 15.12 -5.48 6.58
CA ILE A 131 14.90 -6.93 6.75
C ILE A 131 15.49 -7.70 5.56
N ARG A 132 15.16 -7.30 4.33
CA ARG A 132 15.66 -7.95 3.10
C ARG A 132 17.17 -7.85 2.96
N LYS A 133 17.77 -6.70 3.27
CA LYS A 133 19.24 -6.54 3.29
C LYS A 133 19.90 -7.46 4.32
N THR A 134 19.34 -7.54 5.54
CA THR A 134 19.85 -8.43 6.58
C THR A 134 19.76 -9.89 6.13
N LEU A 135 18.62 -10.30 5.56
CA LEU A 135 18.45 -11.65 5.01
C LEU A 135 19.41 -11.92 3.85
N GLN A 136 19.66 -10.95 2.98
CA GLN A 136 20.66 -11.07 1.91
C GLN A 136 22.06 -11.34 2.48
N GLN A 137 22.50 -10.55 3.47
CA GLN A 137 23.79 -10.77 4.13
C GLN A 137 23.91 -12.17 4.75
N ILE A 138 22.81 -12.68 5.32
CA ILE A 138 22.77 -14.02 5.91
C ILE A 138 22.89 -15.09 4.82
N ILE A 139 22.17 -14.94 3.70
CA ILE A 139 22.30 -15.85 2.55
C ILE A 139 23.77 -15.89 2.09
N GLU A 140 24.38 -14.73 1.90
CA GLU A 140 25.78 -14.61 1.48
C GLU A 140 26.74 -15.29 2.48
N CYS A 141 26.54 -15.11 3.80
CA CYS A 141 27.37 -15.77 4.82
C CYS A 141 27.19 -17.30 4.86
N ILE A 142 25.95 -17.78 4.65
CA ILE A 142 25.66 -19.22 4.63
C ILE A 142 26.30 -19.87 3.40
N GLU A 143 26.23 -19.20 2.24
CA GLU A 143 26.84 -19.68 0.99
C GLU A 143 28.38 -19.66 1.04
N SER A 144 28.98 -18.66 1.69
CA SER A 144 30.43 -18.58 1.88
C SER A 144 30.96 -19.43 3.04
N ASN A 145 30.08 -20.06 3.83
CA ASN A 145 30.40 -20.78 5.06
C ASN A 145 31.12 -19.91 6.12
N ASP A 146 30.81 -18.61 6.14
CA ASP A 146 31.33 -17.64 7.09
C ASP A 146 30.45 -17.50 8.35
N GLN A 147 31.01 -16.89 9.39
CA GLN A 147 30.23 -16.55 10.58
C GLN A 147 29.24 -15.42 10.29
N ILE A 148 27.97 -15.61 10.69
CA ILE A 148 26.93 -14.60 10.56
C ILE A 148 27.21 -13.43 11.52
N LEU A 149 27.87 -12.40 11.01
CA LEU A 149 28.13 -11.14 11.72
C LEU A 149 27.19 -10.05 11.17
N LEU A 150 26.12 -9.79 11.92
CA LEU A 150 25.14 -8.78 11.53
C LEU A 150 25.72 -7.37 11.76
N SER A 151 26.01 -6.68 10.66
CA SER A 151 26.42 -5.28 10.72
C SER A 151 25.19 -4.38 10.83
N PRO A 152 25.22 -3.32 11.66
CA PRO A 152 24.13 -2.36 11.72
C PRO A 152 23.97 -1.69 10.36
N LEU A 153 22.85 -1.98 9.69
CA LEU A 153 22.53 -1.39 8.40
C LEU A 153 22.19 0.09 8.61
N LYS A 154 22.98 0.98 8.03
CA LYS A 154 22.58 2.38 7.87
C LYS A 154 21.30 2.42 7.03
N ALA A 155 20.31 3.17 7.49
CA ALA A 155 19.12 3.46 6.71
C ALA A 155 19.56 3.94 5.33
N THR A 156 19.08 3.27 4.28
CA THR A 156 19.38 3.66 2.90
C THR A 156 18.98 5.11 2.71
N SER A 157 19.97 5.93 2.37
CA SER A 157 19.82 7.32 2.00
C SER A 157 18.70 7.47 0.97
N LYS A 158 17.92 8.55 1.07
CA LYS A 158 17.04 8.98 -0.03
C LYS A 158 17.87 8.99 -1.31
N VAL A 159 17.31 8.42 -2.39
CA VAL A 159 17.86 8.55 -3.74
C VAL A 159 18.20 10.01 -3.95
N ASP A 160 19.46 10.29 -4.28
CA ASP A 160 19.93 11.65 -4.52
C ASP A 160 19.00 12.30 -5.54
N THR A 161 18.55 13.52 -5.23
CA THR A 161 17.81 14.34 -6.18
C THR A 161 18.75 14.65 -7.32
N ALA A 162 18.70 13.80 -8.35
CA ALA A 162 19.38 14.03 -9.62
C ALA A 162 19.11 15.44 -10.13
N ASP A 163 20.10 15.96 -10.85
CA ASP A 163 20.23 17.27 -11.49
C ASP A 163 18.95 17.77 -12.17
N ALA A 164 18.96 18.98 -12.75
CA ALA A 164 17.83 19.49 -13.53
C ALA A 164 17.52 18.57 -14.74
N ILE A 165 16.70 17.53 -14.54
CA ILE A 165 16.34 16.57 -15.59
C ILE A 165 15.38 17.26 -16.56
N HIS A 166 15.81 17.39 -17.81
CA HIS A 166 15.01 17.94 -18.89
C HIS A 166 14.00 16.90 -19.40
N LEU A 167 12.77 16.96 -18.87
CA LEU A 167 11.66 16.06 -19.25
C LEU A 167 11.31 16.06 -20.75
N SER A 168 11.68 17.13 -21.48
CA SER A 168 11.35 17.28 -22.90
C SER A 168 12.03 16.25 -23.81
N LYS A 169 13.16 15.69 -23.38
CA LYS A 169 13.90 14.66 -24.15
C LYS A 169 13.49 13.23 -23.77
N MET A 170 12.66 13.06 -22.75
CA MET A 170 12.25 11.75 -22.23
C MET A 170 11.02 11.23 -22.95
N THR A 171 10.91 9.90 -23.07
CA THR A 171 9.70 9.26 -23.58
C THR A 171 8.61 9.31 -22.52
N LYS A 172 7.48 9.93 -22.83
CA LYS A 172 6.32 10.03 -21.94
C LYS A 172 5.35 8.86 -22.18
N TYR A 173 4.99 8.17 -21.10
CA TYR A 173 3.96 7.14 -21.04
C TYR A 173 2.81 7.64 -20.17
N SER A 174 1.78 8.15 -20.84
CA SER A 174 0.60 8.76 -20.22
C SER A 174 -0.62 8.52 -21.09
N GLY A 175 -1.75 8.19 -20.49
CA GLY A 175 -3.04 8.29 -21.19
C GLY A 175 -3.76 9.61 -20.90
N ASN A 176 -4.98 9.72 -21.40
CA ASN A 176 -5.87 10.82 -21.06
C ASN A 176 -6.51 10.52 -19.70
N HIS A 177 -6.06 11.21 -18.67
CA HIS A 177 -6.55 11.01 -17.31
C HIS A 177 -8.01 11.41 -17.15
N ILE A 178 -8.51 12.42 -17.86
CA ILE A 178 -9.91 12.88 -17.79
C ILE A 178 -10.86 11.82 -18.36
N LEU A 179 -10.50 11.22 -19.50
CA LEU A 179 -11.32 10.20 -20.18
C LEU A 179 -11.07 8.76 -19.68
N SER A 180 -10.22 8.58 -18.67
CA SER A 180 -10.06 7.28 -18.01
C SER A 180 -11.26 6.99 -17.10
N PHE A 181 -11.57 5.73 -16.81
CA PHE A 181 -12.68 5.39 -15.90
C PHE A 181 -12.52 6.09 -14.53
N ASN A 182 -11.32 6.05 -13.95
CA ASN A 182 -11.03 6.69 -12.67
C ASN A 182 -11.16 8.22 -12.74
N GLY A 183 -10.68 8.84 -13.82
CA GLY A 183 -10.83 10.28 -14.00
C GLY A 183 -12.26 10.70 -14.25
N PHE A 184 -13.00 9.97 -15.09
CA PHE A 184 -14.40 10.24 -15.36
C PHE A 184 -15.23 10.21 -14.07
N LEU A 185 -15.02 9.20 -13.21
CA LEU A 185 -15.66 9.13 -11.89
C LEU A 185 -15.22 10.29 -10.99
N LEU A 186 -13.92 10.61 -10.94
CA LEU A 186 -13.40 11.68 -10.11
C LEU A 186 -13.95 13.06 -10.51
N TYR A 187 -13.83 13.42 -11.79
CA TYR A 187 -14.28 14.71 -12.31
C TYR A 187 -15.81 14.81 -12.37
N GLY A 188 -16.48 13.71 -12.71
CA GLY A 188 -17.94 13.62 -12.65
C GLY A 188 -18.46 13.84 -11.24
N TRP A 189 -17.81 13.24 -10.23
CA TRP A 189 -18.16 13.47 -8.83
C TRP A 189 -17.92 14.91 -8.38
N ILE A 190 -16.85 15.55 -8.84
CA ILE A 190 -16.58 16.97 -8.55
C ILE A 190 -17.70 17.85 -9.11
N ILE A 191 -18.05 17.68 -10.39
CA ILE A 191 -19.11 18.45 -11.04
C ILE A 191 -20.45 18.23 -10.33
N PHE A 192 -20.77 16.98 -10.01
CA PHE A 192 -21.98 16.62 -9.26
C PHE A 192 -22.01 17.29 -7.87
N SER A 193 -20.90 17.23 -7.13
CA SER A 193 -20.81 17.85 -5.80
C SER A 193 -21.02 19.36 -5.87
N VAL A 194 -20.39 20.03 -6.85
CA VAL A 194 -20.56 21.46 -7.10
C VAL A 194 -22.03 21.79 -7.41
N PHE A 195 -22.68 21.01 -8.27
CA PHE A 195 -24.09 21.17 -8.59
C PHE A 195 -25.00 21.07 -7.35
N ILE A 196 -24.75 20.09 -6.46
CA ILE A 196 -25.54 19.93 -5.22
C ILE A 196 -25.33 21.12 -4.27
N VAL A 197 -24.10 21.62 -4.12
CA VAL A 197 -23.81 22.79 -3.27
C VAL A 197 -24.56 24.03 -3.77
N PHE A 198 -24.62 24.25 -5.08
CA PHE A 198 -25.38 25.36 -5.66
C PHE A 198 -26.89 25.19 -5.53
N THR A 199 -27.40 23.95 -5.58
CA THR A 199 -28.84 23.67 -5.48
C THR A 199 -29.34 23.75 -4.04
N TYR A 200 -28.51 23.37 -3.06
CA TYR A 200 -28.87 23.28 -1.64
C TYR A 200 -27.85 23.98 -0.71
N PRO A 201 -27.63 25.30 -0.86
CA PRO A 201 -26.55 26.00 -0.17
C PRO A 201 -26.70 26.07 1.35
N ASN A 202 -27.91 25.93 1.88
CA ASN A 202 -28.20 26.05 3.32
C ASN A 202 -28.19 24.70 4.07
N SER A 203 -27.88 23.59 3.40
CA SER A 203 -27.87 22.26 4.04
C SER A 203 -26.46 21.88 4.49
N GLY A 204 -26.06 22.39 5.66
CA GLY A 204 -24.72 22.15 6.22
C GLY A 204 -24.34 20.67 6.32
N GLY A 205 -25.29 19.80 6.68
CA GLY A 205 -25.07 18.36 6.72
C GLY A 205 -24.74 17.74 5.36
N ILE A 206 -25.42 18.17 4.29
CA ILE A 206 -25.14 17.71 2.92
C ILE A 206 -23.74 18.16 2.48
N ILE A 207 -23.38 19.41 2.75
CA ILE A 207 -22.07 19.96 2.39
C ILE A 207 -20.95 19.17 3.09
N ILE A 208 -21.08 18.91 4.39
CA ILE A 208 -20.11 18.11 5.15
C ILE A 208 -19.97 16.70 4.56
N GLY A 209 -21.09 16.04 4.25
CA GLY A 209 -21.10 14.73 3.62
C GLY A 209 -20.38 14.71 2.27
N LEU A 210 -20.62 15.71 1.43
CA LEU A 210 -19.95 15.86 0.14
C LEU A 210 -18.44 16.09 0.28
N VAL A 211 -18.01 16.91 1.23
CA VAL A 211 -16.57 17.16 1.48
C VAL A 211 -15.85 15.87 1.90
N ILE A 212 -16.46 15.09 2.81
CA ILE A 212 -15.89 13.81 3.24
C ILE A 212 -15.79 12.85 2.04
N MET A 213 -16.87 12.71 1.28
CA MET A 213 -16.91 11.81 0.12
C MET A 213 -15.94 12.25 -0.99
N PHE A 214 -15.81 13.56 -1.22
CA PHE A 214 -14.81 14.13 -2.11
C PHE A 214 -13.39 13.75 -1.67
N GLY A 215 -13.05 13.90 -0.39
CA GLY A 215 -11.74 13.51 0.12
C GLY A 215 -11.43 12.02 -0.11
N VAL A 216 -12.40 11.14 0.11
CA VAL A 216 -12.28 9.69 -0.12
C VAL A 216 -12.07 9.36 -1.60
N LEU A 217 -12.89 9.92 -2.50
CA LEU A 217 -12.80 9.66 -3.93
C LEU A 217 -11.54 10.29 -4.55
N TYR A 218 -11.21 11.53 -4.17
CA TYR A 218 -10.01 12.23 -4.60
C TYR A 218 -8.74 11.48 -4.19
N GLY A 219 -8.69 10.99 -2.94
CA GLY A 219 -7.63 10.11 -2.45
C GLY A 219 -7.55 8.81 -3.23
N SER A 220 -8.63 8.04 -3.25
CA SER A 220 -8.62 6.67 -3.79
C SER A 220 -8.44 6.59 -5.31
N LEU A 221 -9.11 7.46 -6.07
CA LEU A 221 -9.03 7.49 -7.54
C LEU A 221 -7.81 8.29 -8.00
N GLY A 222 -7.49 9.41 -7.34
CA GLY A 222 -6.34 10.24 -7.68
C GLY A 222 -5.00 9.51 -7.51
N LEU A 223 -4.85 8.70 -6.46
CA LEU A 223 -3.67 7.85 -6.27
C LEU A 223 -3.49 6.79 -7.36
N GLN A 224 -4.49 6.58 -8.23
CA GLN A 224 -4.42 5.64 -9.35
C GLN A 224 -4.16 6.31 -10.71
N LEU A 225 -3.81 7.59 -10.75
CA LEU A 225 -3.58 8.33 -12.00
C LEU A 225 -2.10 8.70 -12.18
N HIS A 226 -1.20 7.73 -11.99
CA HIS A 226 0.22 7.91 -12.27
C HIS A 226 0.54 7.83 -13.77
N TYR A 227 1.59 8.53 -14.17
CA TYR A 227 2.18 8.50 -15.50
C TYR A 227 3.70 8.59 -15.41
N PHE A 228 4.39 8.18 -16.48
CA PHE A 228 5.82 7.90 -16.44
C PHE A 228 6.58 8.67 -17.52
N TYR A 229 7.79 9.11 -17.19
CA TYR A 229 8.81 9.52 -18.15
C TYR A 229 10.01 8.61 -18.01
N MET A 230 10.62 8.27 -19.13
CA MET A 230 11.78 7.39 -19.14
C MET A 230 12.78 7.79 -20.21
N ASP A 231 14.06 7.69 -19.87
CA ASP A 231 15.19 7.66 -20.79
C ASP A 231 16.16 6.54 -20.40
N GLN A 232 17.35 6.51 -20.97
CA GLN A 232 18.37 5.49 -20.69
C GLN A 232 18.90 5.51 -19.26
N ASN A 233 18.79 6.64 -18.57
CA ASN A 233 19.44 6.89 -17.27
C ASN A 233 18.44 7.03 -16.13
N HIS A 234 17.20 7.44 -16.42
CA HIS A 234 16.21 7.79 -15.42
C HIS A 234 14.81 7.26 -15.74
N LEU A 235 14.10 6.88 -14.67
CA LEU A 235 12.66 6.69 -14.62
C LEU A 235 12.05 7.72 -13.67
N ILE A 236 11.14 8.55 -14.18
CA ILE A 236 10.44 9.57 -13.41
C ILE A 236 8.95 9.24 -13.38
N ILE A 237 8.39 9.24 -12.18
CA ILE A 237 7.01 8.88 -11.91
C ILE A 237 6.28 10.10 -11.37
N LYS A 238 5.20 10.47 -12.04
CA LYS A 238 4.35 11.60 -11.68
C LYS A 238 2.91 11.17 -11.52
N ASN A 239 2.10 12.03 -10.92
CA ASN A 239 0.66 11.83 -10.79
C ASN A 239 -0.10 13.00 -11.40
N HIS A 240 -1.18 12.73 -12.14
CA HIS A 240 -1.98 13.77 -12.79
C HIS A 240 -2.73 14.67 -11.80
N VAL A 241 -3.13 14.10 -10.66
CA VAL A 241 -3.97 14.76 -9.66
C VAL A 241 -3.13 15.30 -8.49
N TRP A 242 -2.02 14.63 -8.16
CA TRP A 242 -1.16 14.95 -7.02
C TRP A 242 0.18 15.54 -7.52
N PRO A 243 0.29 16.86 -7.77
CA PRO A 243 1.44 17.48 -8.45
C PRO A 243 2.75 17.37 -7.66
N TRP A 244 2.69 17.15 -6.35
CA TRP A 244 3.86 16.92 -5.50
C TRP A 244 4.44 15.50 -5.61
N VAL A 245 3.74 14.56 -6.26
CA VAL A 245 4.28 13.23 -6.55
C VAL A 245 5.24 13.34 -7.73
N ASN A 246 6.53 13.20 -7.44
CA ASN A 246 7.62 13.30 -8.41
C ASN A 246 8.77 12.38 -7.98
N ASP A 247 8.50 11.07 -7.97
CA ASP A 247 9.53 10.08 -7.64
C ASP A 247 10.48 9.92 -8.83
N LYS A 248 11.79 9.95 -8.55
CA LYS A 248 12.85 9.83 -9.54
C LYS A 248 13.73 8.64 -9.18
N TYR A 249 14.04 7.84 -10.17
CA TYR A 249 14.93 6.69 -10.07
C TYR A 249 16.00 6.79 -11.14
N ARG A 250 17.26 6.52 -10.79
CA ARG A 250 18.25 6.17 -11.79
C ARG A 250 18.04 4.73 -12.21
N ILE A 251 18.21 4.43 -13.49
CA ILE A 251 18.03 3.08 -14.02
C ILE A 251 18.98 2.09 -13.35
N GLU A 252 20.23 2.50 -13.08
CA GLU A 252 21.24 1.71 -12.36
C GLU A 252 20.84 1.32 -10.92
N ASP A 253 19.98 2.12 -10.27
CA ASP A 253 19.55 1.88 -8.89
C ASP A 253 18.34 0.94 -8.81
N ILE A 254 17.73 0.60 -9.95
CA ILE A 254 16.55 -0.25 -10.03
C ILE A 254 17.00 -1.71 -10.12
N LYS A 255 16.62 -2.50 -9.11
CA LYS A 255 16.85 -3.95 -9.08
C LYS A 255 15.86 -4.70 -9.95
N GLN A 256 14.58 -4.33 -9.85
CA GLN A 256 13.49 -5.00 -10.55
C GLN A 256 12.33 -4.06 -10.79
N VAL A 257 11.67 -4.26 -11.94
CA VAL A 257 10.40 -3.65 -12.28
C VAL A 257 9.37 -4.74 -12.53
N THR A 258 8.16 -4.55 -12.01
CA THR A 258 7.06 -5.49 -12.26
C THR A 258 5.81 -4.72 -12.64
N ILE A 259 5.20 -5.08 -13.77
CA ILE A 259 3.87 -4.62 -14.12
C ILE A 259 2.88 -5.63 -13.54
N GLU A 260 2.09 -5.19 -12.57
CA GLU A 260 1.11 -6.02 -11.88
C GLU A 260 -0.31 -5.45 -12.07
N ALA A 261 -1.32 -6.31 -12.04
CA ALA A 261 -2.73 -5.92 -12.03
C ALA A 261 -3.35 -6.34 -10.68
N PRO A 262 -3.21 -5.52 -9.62
CA PRO A 262 -3.71 -5.88 -8.30
C PRO A 262 -5.23 -5.99 -8.29
N TYR A 263 -5.78 -6.84 -7.42
CA TYR A 263 -7.22 -7.06 -7.33
C TYR A 263 -8.00 -5.74 -7.11
N LYS A 264 -8.99 -5.47 -7.97
CA LYS A 264 -9.82 -4.25 -7.95
C LYS A 264 -9.05 -2.93 -8.03
N LYS A 265 -7.83 -2.94 -8.58
CA LYS A 265 -7.03 -1.73 -8.83
C LYS A 265 -6.58 -1.67 -10.27
N SER A 266 -6.25 -0.47 -10.72
CA SER A 266 -5.64 -0.28 -12.03
C SER A 266 -4.30 -1.01 -12.14
N THR A 267 -3.92 -1.41 -13.36
CA THR A 267 -2.57 -1.87 -13.68
C THR A 267 -1.54 -0.89 -13.11
N SER A 268 -0.52 -1.46 -12.48
CA SER A 268 0.41 -0.73 -11.64
C SER A 268 1.84 -1.14 -11.93
N LEU A 269 2.72 -0.16 -11.80
CA LEU A 269 4.16 -0.35 -11.88
C LEU A 269 4.73 -0.51 -10.47
N ARG A 270 5.35 -1.65 -10.18
CA ARG A 270 6.17 -1.84 -8.99
C ARG A 270 7.62 -1.58 -9.35
N VAL A 271 8.28 -0.71 -8.59
CA VAL A 271 9.72 -0.44 -8.71
C VAL A 271 10.38 -0.88 -7.42
N ILE A 272 11.35 -1.79 -7.54
CA ILE A 272 12.19 -2.27 -6.44
C ILE A 272 13.62 -1.84 -6.71
N THR A 273 14.20 -1.10 -5.78
CA THR A 273 15.60 -0.62 -5.88
C THR A 273 16.59 -1.69 -5.42
N ASN A 274 17.89 -1.49 -5.71
CA ASN A 274 18.98 -2.30 -5.16
C ASN A 274 18.99 -2.33 -3.62
N GLY A 275 18.46 -1.28 -3.00
CA GLY A 275 18.24 -1.21 -1.56
C GLY A 275 16.99 -1.96 -1.04
N PHE A 276 16.26 -2.69 -1.91
CA PHE A 276 14.97 -3.34 -1.66
C PHE A 276 13.82 -2.41 -1.27
N ILE A 277 13.95 -1.10 -1.52
CA ILE A 277 12.81 -0.18 -1.41
C ILE A 277 11.84 -0.52 -2.53
N SER A 278 10.64 -0.97 -2.17
CA SER A 278 9.56 -1.31 -3.10
C SER A 278 8.45 -0.26 -3.04
N LYS A 279 8.11 0.36 -4.17
CA LYS A 279 6.95 1.25 -4.31
C LYS A 279 6.06 0.81 -5.47
N LEU A 280 4.76 1.03 -5.32
CA LEU A 280 3.73 0.66 -6.30
C LEU A 280 3.03 1.91 -6.84
N TYR A 281 2.94 2.02 -8.16
CA TYR A 281 2.41 3.17 -8.88
C TYR A 281 1.30 2.76 -9.84
N SER A 282 0.06 2.98 -9.44
CA SER A 282 -1.10 2.66 -10.26
C SER A 282 -1.29 3.69 -11.38
N GLY A 283 -1.32 3.21 -12.63
CA GLY A 283 -1.45 4.03 -13.84
C GLY A 283 -2.77 3.76 -14.57
N GLY A 284 -3.88 4.04 -13.89
CA GLY A 284 -5.25 3.86 -14.39
C GLY A 284 -5.65 4.73 -15.57
N SER A 285 -4.83 5.73 -15.93
CA SER A 285 -5.00 6.47 -17.18
C SER A 285 -4.35 5.77 -18.38
N LEU A 286 -3.37 4.88 -18.15
CA LEU A 286 -2.61 4.26 -19.24
C LEU A 286 -3.44 3.15 -19.91
N LYS A 287 -3.42 3.20 -21.25
CA LYS A 287 -3.97 2.12 -22.05
C LYS A 287 -3.02 0.93 -22.04
N PHE A 288 -3.61 -0.23 -22.25
CA PHE A 288 -2.93 -1.50 -22.43
C PHE A 288 -1.69 -1.45 -23.35
N SER A 289 -1.86 -0.90 -24.56
CA SER A 289 -0.78 -0.81 -25.56
C SER A 289 0.41 0.03 -25.07
N MET A 290 0.15 1.00 -24.19
CA MET A 290 1.17 1.86 -23.61
C MET A 290 1.96 1.13 -22.52
N TRP A 291 1.30 0.30 -21.70
CA TRP A 291 1.97 -0.59 -20.76
C TRP A 291 2.88 -1.59 -21.48
N LYS A 292 2.41 -2.17 -22.59
CA LYS A 292 3.22 -3.07 -23.43
C LYS A 292 4.44 -2.37 -24.02
N LYS A 293 4.28 -1.14 -24.53
CA LYS A 293 5.39 -0.33 -25.02
C LYS A 293 6.40 -0.02 -23.90
N PHE A 294 5.90 0.43 -22.75
CA PHE A 294 6.72 0.74 -21.59
C PHE A 294 7.55 -0.45 -21.11
N LEU A 295 6.94 -1.64 -21.01
CA LEU A 295 7.64 -2.87 -20.64
C LEU A 295 8.78 -3.19 -21.60
N LYS A 296 8.52 -3.12 -22.91
CA LYS A 296 9.52 -3.38 -23.95
C LYS A 296 10.69 -2.40 -23.84
N ASP A 297 10.39 -1.13 -23.60
CA ASP A 297 11.42 -0.10 -23.47
C ASP A 297 12.27 -0.30 -22.21
N ILE A 298 11.68 -0.73 -21.09
CA ILE A 298 12.42 -1.11 -19.86
C ILE A 298 13.32 -2.32 -20.08
N GLN A 299 12.82 -3.36 -20.77
CA GLN A 299 13.58 -4.57 -21.04
C GLN A 299 14.86 -4.30 -21.85
N ASN A 300 14.86 -3.23 -22.66
CA ASN A 300 16.04 -2.80 -23.40
C ASN A 300 17.13 -2.16 -22.51
N PHE A 301 16.84 -1.84 -21.25
CA PHE A 301 17.78 -1.20 -20.32
C PHE A 301 18.45 -2.19 -19.35
N ASN A 302 18.39 -3.49 -19.64
CA ASN A 302 19.00 -4.55 -18.82
C ASN A 302 18.52 -4.59 -17.35
N ILE A 303 17.28 -4.13 -17.11
CA ILE A 303 16.60 -4.24 -15.82
C ILE A 303 15.80 -5.54 -15.80
N ASP A 304 15.79 -6.27 -14.68
CA ASP A 304 14.87 -7.39 -14.48
C ASP A 304 13.42 -6.88 -14.51
N ALA A 305 12.71 -7.20 -15.59
CA ALA A 305 11.38 -6.65 -15.88
C ALA A 305 10.37 -7.78 -16.09
N LYS A 306 9.38 -7.85 -15.18
CA LYS A 306 8.36 -8.90 -15.14
C LYS A 306 6.98 -8.37 -15.55
N ASN A 307 6.23 -9.20 -16.29
CA ASN A 307 4.82 -8.96 -16.59
C ASN A 307 3.93 -9.95 -15.84
N GLU A 308 3.21 -9.45 -14.85
CA GLU A 308 2.21 -10.22 -14.09
C GLU A 308 0.78 -9.78 -14.40
N ALA A 309 0.59 -8.76 -15.23
CA ALA A 309 -0.72 -8.27 -15.63
C ALA A 309 -1.35 -9.10 -16.79
N GLY A 310 -0.61 -10.09 -17.31
CA GLY A 310 -1.16 -11.20 -18.12
C GLY A 310 -1.42 -10.87 -19.58
N PHE A 311 -0.43 -10.28 -20.28
CA PHE A 311 -0.72 -9.59 -21.53
C PHE A 311 0.40 -9.45 -22.56
#